data_AF-A0A9P1H0V2-F1
#
_entry.id   AF-A0A9P1H0V2-F1
#
_cell.length_a   1.000
_cell.length_b   1.000
_cell.length_c   1.000
_cell.angle_alpha   90.00
_cell.angle_beta   90.00
_cell.angle_gamma   90.00
#
_symmetry.space_group_name_H-M   'P 1'
#
loop_
_entity.id
_entity.type
_entity.pdbx_description
1 polymer ?
#
loop_
_entity_poly.entity_id
_entity_poly.type
_entity_poly.pdbx_seq_one_letter_code
_entity_poly.pdbx_strand_id
1 'polypeptide(L)'
;MAFIKESSAISFKYDSETLRVESWGPNAFRVRATHQPVFPAENWALEEPVIAPNDVSIEAGETASIKNGNITATISARGKLLIFNNKTGKPILEEFSRHRLDLMDPKSRFESLDAEERIYGMGQYQQPFMNLKGAQLELAQRNSQASVPFAVSSLGYGFLWNNPSIGRAVFGTNVTTFEASSTNIMDYWIVTGDSPSDIVRAYTDVTGKSQRCPNVIVVDFFHWPKEGEWKFDPTFWPDPETMIKELKSLDIECMVSVWPTVDRQSENYSDMLSQGLLIHQDRGWRISMEDEAEPEYTVYDFDIYRYYRGPNLMIGNWYPRDYSRGFYEGMKASGQDKVVNLVRCAWAGSQRYGALLWSGDIASSWGAANEVWSYGEEVYQICKTYLALREKMKDYIRELMKAAHIHGDPLMRPLFYDFPQDEKAWRIEDEYMFGWKYLVAPVLKAGQMQSTVYLPKGKQWRLVSAQGEATGTRCKEEVM
;
A
#
# COMPACT_ATOMS: atom_id res chain seq x y z
N MET A 1 19.68 -1.46 34.61
CA MET A 1 19.04 -0.92 33.39
C MET A 1 20.10 -0.12 32.68
N ALA A 2 20.44 -0.47 31.44
CA ALA A 2 21.53 0.17 30.72
C ALA A 2 21.00 0.66 29.38
N PHE A 3 21.00 1.98 29.20
CA PHE A 3 20.88 2.57 27.86
C PHE A 3 22.20 2.31 27.12
N ILE A 4 22.11 1.82 25.89
CA ILE A 4 23.26 1.62 25.01
C ILE A 4 23.17 2.67 23.92
N LYS A 5 24.17 3.55 23.85
CA LYS A 5 24.28 4.61 22.86
C LYS A 5 25.19 4.18 21.72
N GLU A 6 24.71 4.35 20.50
CA GLU A 6 25.48 4.24 19.26
C GLU A 6 25.47 5.58 18.53
N SER A 7 26.11 5.67 17.36
CA SER A 7 26.19 6.91 16.57
C SER A 7 24.82 7.39 16.09
N SER A 8 23.92 6.47 15.76
CA SER A 8 22.62 6.74 15.13
C SER A 8 21.45 6.01 15.80
N ALA A 9 21.67 5.41 16.98
CA ALA A 9 20.68 4.60 17.67
C ALA A 9 20.81 4.68 19.19
N ILE A 10 19.68 4.51 19.87
CA ILE A 10 19.60 4.22 21.30
C ILE A 10 18.94 2.87 21.50
N SER A 11 19.49 2.07 22.41
CA SER A 11 18.86 0.83 22.84
C SER A 11 18.58 0.87 24.34
N PHE A 12 17.44 0.32 24.75
CA PHE A 12 17.08 0.07 26.13
C PHE A 12 16.93 -1.42 26.33
N LYS A 13 17.62 -1.97 27.34
CA LYS A 13 17.56 -3.38 27.67
C LYS A 13 17.02 -3.59 29.09
N TYR A 14 15.99 -4.42 29.20
CA TYR A 14 15.42 -4.89 30.46
C TYR A 14 15.13 -6.39 30.36
N ASP A 15 15.71 -7.16 31.27
CA ASP A 15 15.67 -8.63 31.24
C ASP A 15 16.06 -9.20 29.86
N SER A 16 15.16 -9.93 29.19
CA SER A 16 15.38 -10.50 27.86
C SER A 16 14.97 -9.56 26.73
N GLU A 17 14.22 -8.50 27.00
CA GLU A 17 13.76 -7.54 25.99
C GLU A 17 14.86 -6.51 25.65
N THR A 18 15.04 -6.26 24.36
CA THR A 18 15.82 -5.14 23.84
C THR A 18 14.97 -4.28 22.91
N LEU A 19 14.69 -3.04 23.33
CA LEU A 19 14.11 -1.99 22.51
C LEU A 19 15.23 -1.19 21.85
N ARG A 20 15.10 -0.89 20.55
CA ARG A 20 16.03 -0.07 19.78
C ARG A 20 15.26 0.97 18.97
N VAL A 21 15.69 2.22 19.09
CA VAL A 21 15.24 3.34 18.26
C VAL A 21 16.45 3.84 17.47
N GLU A 22 16.38 3.75 16.15
CA GLU A 22 17.46 4.16 15.26
C GLU A 22 16.95 5.10 14.19
N SER A 23 17.76 6.10 13.83
CA SER A 23 17.45 6.97 12.70
C SER A 23 17.41 6.16 11.40
N TRP A 24 16.32 6.29 10.63
CA TRP A 24 16.14 5.56 9.37
C TRP A 24 15.59 6.50 8.30
N GLY A 25 16.48 7.34 7.78
CA GLY A 25 16.17 8.42 6.85
C GLY A 25 15.97 9.77 7.55
N PRO A 26 15.84 10.88 6.80
CA PRO A 26 15.59 12.19 7.38
C PRO A 26 14.25 12.23 8.13
N ASN A 27 14.23 12.86 9.31
CA ASN A 27 13.01 13.07 10.12
C ASN A 27 12.26 11.78 10.50
N ALA A 28 12.95 10.64 10.53
CA ALA A 28 12.34 9.33 10.72
C ALA A 28 13.12 8.41 11.67
N PHE A 29 12.40 7.53 12.34
CA PHE A 29 12.95 6.45 13.15
C PHE A 29 12.44 5.09 12.69
N ARG A 30 13.30 4.09 12.72
CA ARG A 30 12.91 2.69 12.81
C ARG A 30 12.94 2.29 14.28
N VAL A 31 11.87 1.67 14.75
CA VAL A 31 11.74 1.21 16.13
C VAL A 31 11.55 -0.29 16.11
N ARG A 32 12.42 -0.99 16.85
CA ARG A 32 12.44 -2.44 16.94
C ARG A 32 12.46 -2.89 18.39
N ALA A 33 11.69 -3.91 18.74
CA ALA A 33 11.79 -4.59 20.03
C ALA A 33 11.75 -6.10 19.86
N THR A 34 12.60 -6.83 20.60
CA THR A 34 12.64 -8.29 20.56
C THR A 34 13.08 -8.87 21.90
N HIS A 35 12.63 -10.09 22.17
CA HIS A 35 13.13 -10.95 23.26
C HIS A 35 14.23 -11.91 22.79
N GLN A 36 14.58 -11.88 21.51
CA GLN A 36 15.66 -12.69 20.95
C GLN A 36 17.03 -12.14 21.40
N PRO A 37 18.07 -12.99 21.50
CA PRO A 37 19.41 -12.55 21.89
C PRO A 37 20.05 -11.59 20.87
N VAL A 38 19.57 -11.60 19.62
CA VAL A 38 20.00 -10.74 18.52
C VAL A 38 18.76 -10.31 17.74
N PHE A 39 18.75 -9.08 17.22
CA PHE A 39 17.71 -8.62 16.31
C PHE A 39 17.69 -9.49 15.04
N PRO A 40 16.51 -9.97 14.59
CA PRO A 40 16.34 -10.54 13.26
C PRO A 40 16.92 -9.64 12.16
N ALA A 41 17.47 -10.24 11.11
CA ALA A 41 18.21 -9.55 10.06
C ALA A 41 17.30 -8.93 9.00
N GLU A 42 16.03 -9.32 8.96
CA GLU A 42 15.06 -8.90 7.97
C GLU A 42 14.75 -7.40 8.09
N ASN A 43 14.81 -6.71 6.95
CA ASN A 43 14.40 -5.30 6.83
C ASN A 43 12.96 -5.15 6.32
N TRP A 44 12.37 -6.24 5.84
CA TRP A 44 11.04 -6.26 5.27
C TRP A 44 10.84 -5.16 4.20
N ALA A 45 9.90 -4.23 4.35
CA ALA A 45 9.67 -3.22 3.32
C ALA A 45 10.79 -2.16 3.21
N LEU A 46 11.63 -2.03 4.24
CA LEU A 46 12.69 -1.02 4.37
C LEU A 46 13.99 -1.46 3.67
N GLU A 47 13.89 -1.81 2.39
CA GLU A 47 15.01 -2.35 1.61
C GLU A 47 15.81 -1.30 0.82
N GLU A 48 15.31 -0.06 0.69
CA GLU A 48 16.04 0.97 -0.04
C GLU A 48 17.24 1.51 0.75
N PRO A 49 18.30 1.96 0.06
CA PRO A 49 19.42 2.65 0.69
C PRO A 49 18.93 3.87 1.49
N VAL A 50 19.25 3.87 2.77
CA VAL A 50 18.84 4.94 3.67
C VAL A 50 19.77 6.14 3.51
N ILE A 51 19.22 7.31 3.19
CA ILE A 51 19.96 8.57 3.26
C ILE A 51 20.36 8.80 4.72
N ALA A 52 21.68 8.88 4.95
CA ALA A 52 22.19 9.12 6.29
C ALA A 52 21.62 10.42 6.87
N PRO A 53 21.15 10.42 8.12
CA PRO A 53 20.64 11.64 8.75
C PRO A 53 21.79 12.63 8.97
N ASN A 54 21.50 13.92 8.82
CA ASN A 54 22.52 14.97 8.96
C ASN A 54 22.72 15.40 10.42
N ASP A 55 21.69 15.28 11.26
CA ASP A 55 21.66 15.86 12.61
C ASP A 55 21.07 14.88 13.62
N VAL A 56 21.84 13.84 13.99
CA VAL A 56 21.48 12.92 15.07
C VAL A 56 22.15 13.35 16.36
N SER A 57 21.36 13.67 17.38
CA SER A 57 21.85 13.93 18.74
C SER A 57 21.23 12.96 19.72
N ILE A 58 22.05 12.41 20.61
CA ILE A 58 21.63 11.43 21.61
C ILE A 58 22.11 11.86 22.98
N GLU A 59 21.20 11.86 23.94
CA GLU A 59 21.47 12.10 25.36
C GLU A 59 21.03 10.87 26.16
N ALA A 60 21.82 10.46 27.15
CA ALA A 60 21.49 9.33 28.00
C ALA A 60 21.86 9.64 29.46
N GLY A 61 20.89 9.51 30.35
CA GLY A 61 21.01 9.67 31.80
C GLY A 61 19.97 8.77 32.49
N GLU A 62 19.12 9.35 33.34
CA GLU A 62 17.95 8.63 33.88
C GLU A 62 16.94 8.28 32.77
N THR A 63 16.89 9.09 31.71
CA THR A 63 16.15 8.85 30.48
C THR A 63 17.11 8.90 29.29
N ALA A 64 16.76 8.29 28.17
CA ALA A 64 17.48 8.45 26.91
C ALA A 64 16.64 9.22 25.90
N SER A 65 17.27 10.07 25.10
CA SER A 65 16.64 10.77 23.98
C SER A 65 17.47 10.62 22.71
N ILE A 66 16.80 10.52 21.58
CA ILE A 66 17.40 10.60 20.25
C ILE A 66 16.60 11.61 19.42
N LYS A 67 17.29 12.55 18.79
CA LYS A 67 16.72 13.50 17.83
C LYS A 67 17.27 13.19 16.45
N ASN A 68 16.41 13.27 15.44
CA ASN A 68 16.77 13.17 14.03
C ASN A 68 15.97 14.23 13.26
N GLY A 69 16.57 15.40 13.02
CA GLY A 69 15.86 16.53 12.41
C GLY A 69 14.62 16.96 13.22
N ASN A 70 13.44 16.86 12.60
CA ASN A 70 12.15 17.27 13.16
C ASN A 70 11.45 16.21 14.02
N ILE A 71 12.05 15.04 14.22
CA ILE A 71 11.51 14.00 15.11
C ILE A 71 12.45 13.77 16.30
N THR A 72 11.87 13.59 17.49
CA THR A 72 12.60 13.21 18.70
C THR A 72 11.87 12.08 19.40
N ALA A 73 12.62 11.04 19.79
CA ALA A 73 12.14 9.95 20.62
C ALA A 73 12.80 10.01 22.00
N THR A 74 12.04 9.72 23.04
CA THR A 74 12.52 9.62 24.42
C THR A 74 12.12 8.29 25.02
N ILE A 75 13.05 7.62 25.69
CA ILE A 75 12.82 6.38 26.44
C ILE A 75 12.99 6.70 27.93
N SER A 76 11.93 6.47 28.71
CA SER A 76 11.97 6.66 30.15
C SER A 76 12.89 5.64 30.85
N ALA A 77 13.22 5.87 32.12
CA ALA A 77 13.96 4.90 32.95
C ALA A 77 13.33 3.50 32.99
N ARG A 78 12.02 3.40 32.72
CA ARG A 78 11.25 2.14 32.72
C ARG A 78 10.96 1.61 31.32
N GLY A 79 11.58 2.17 30.27
CA GLY A 79 11.43 1.69 28.90
C GLY A 79 10.28 2.31 28.11
N LYS A 80 9.36 3.07 28.72
CA LYS A 80 8.27 3.74 28.00
C LYS A 80 8.79 4.70 26.94
N LEU A 81 8.38 4.50 25.67
CA LEU A 81 8.71 5.31 24.51
C LEU A 81 7.68 6.40 24.24
N LEU A 82 8.16 7.63 24.04
CA LEU A 82 7.40 8.75 23.51
C LEU A 82 8.12 9.32 22.29
N ILE A 83 7.37 9.73 21.27
CA ILE A 83 7.90 10.35 20.06
C ILE A 83 7.16 11.66 19.80
N PHE A 84 7.93 12.70 19.48
CA PHE A 84 7.47 14.07 19.29
C PHE A 84 7.75 14.55 17.88
N ASN A 85 6.83 15.37 17.37
CA ASN A 85 7.10 16.24 16.23
C ASN A 85 7.66 17.57 16.77
N ASN A 86 8.97 17.78 16.59
CA ASN A 86 9.71 18.93 17.13
C ASN A 86 9.20 20.27 16.60
N LYS A 87 8.59 20.29 15.40
CA LYS A 87 8.04 21.52 14.82
C LYS A 87 6.78 21.97 15.54
N THR A 88 5.93 21.02 15.95
CA THR A 88 4.69 21.31 16.68
C THR A 88 4.88 21.32 18.20
N GLY A 89 5.94 20.68 18.69
CA GLY A 89 6.16 20.42 20.11
C GLY A 89 5.19 19.40 20.72
N LYS A 90 4.34 18.75 19.90
CA LYS A 90 3.33 17.79 20.36
C LYS A 90 3.84 16.35 20.26
N PRO A 91 3.42 15.46 21.18
CA PRO A 91 3.60 14.03 21.00
C PRO A 91 2.79 13.55 19.78
N ILE A 92 3.38 12.66 18.99
CA ILE A 92 2.73 11.98 17.85
C ILE A 92 2.58 10.48 18.09
N LEU A 93 3.34 9.94 19.04
CA LEU A 93 3.21 8.56 19.49
C LEU A 93 3.61 8.51 20.97
N GLU A 94 2.76 7.88 21.78
CA GLU A 94 3.05 7.56 23.17
C GLU A 94 2.67 6.09 23.38
N GLU A 95 3.61 5.27 23.81
CA GLU A 95 3.28 3.89 24.18
C GLU A 95 2.25 3.87 25.31
N PHE A 96 1.18 3.10 25.09
CA PHE A 96 0.18 2.85 26.12
C PHE A 96 0.79 1.92 27.17
N SER A 97 0.91 2.38 28.41
CA SER A 97 1.48 1.59 29.50
C SER A 97 0.49 1.39 30.64
N ARG A 98 0.00 0.15 30.80
CA ARG A 98 -0.77 -0.32 31.97
C ARG A 98 0.05 -1.37 32.71
N HIS A 99 0.99 -0.95 33.56
CA HIS A 99 1.80 -1.92 34.33
C HIS A 99 1.28 -2.18 35.74
N ARG A 100 1.23 -3.48 36.10
CA ARG A 100 2.00 -4.02 37.25
C ARG A 100 2.64 -5.41 37.03
N LEU A 101 2.19 -6.30 36.13
CA LEU A 101 2.74 -7.67 36.04
C LEU A 101 2.69 -8.37 34.66
N ASP A 102 2.26 -7.73 33.58
CA ASP A 102 2.19 -8.40 32.26
C ASP A 102 3.45 -8.08 31.44
N LEU A 103 4.35 -9.07 31.32
CA LEU A 103 5.65 -8.99 30.64
C LEU A 103 5.61 -9.59 29.22
N MET A 104 4.46 -10.12 28.77
CA MET A 104 4.36 -10.93 27.54
C MET A 104 3.28 -10.39 26.56
N ASP A 105 2.91 -9.10 26.63
CA ASP A 105 1.87 -8.52 25.76
C ASP A 105 2.30 -8.64 24.29
N PRO A 106 1.58 -9.40 23.44
CA PRO A 106 1.95 -9.58 22.03
C PRO A 106 1.59 -8.35 21.16
N LYS A 107 1.05 -7.29 21.76
CA LYS A 107 0.51 -6.12 21.05
C LYS A 107 1.39 -4.90 21.26
N SER A 108 1.59 -4.15 20.18
CA SER A 108 2.06 -2.78 20.29
C SER A 108 0.86 -1.86 20.51
N ARG A 109 0.82 -1.16 21.64
CA ARG A 109 -0.30 -0.30 22.03
C ARG A 109 0.18 1.13 22.19
N PHE A 110 -0.60 2.06 21.66
CA PHE A 110 -0.32 3.49 21.73
C PHE A 110 -1.54 4.24 22.25
N GLU A 111 -1.31 5.29 23.01
CA GLU A 111 -2.37 6.20 23.42
C GLU A 111 -3.02 6.84 22.18
N SER A 112 -4.36 6.97 22.18
CA SER A 112 -5.03 7.83 21.21
C SER A 112 -4.88 9.28 21.66
N LEU A 113 -3.79 9.91 21.21
CA LEU A 113 -3.34 11.22 21.71
C LEU A 113 -4.29 12.39 21.40
N ASP A 114 -5.06 12.29 20.32
CA ASP A 114 -6.03 13.30 19.90
C ASP A 114 -7.31 12.63 19.41
N ALA A 115 -8.45 13.10 19.92
CA ALA A 115 -9.77 12.60 19.52
C ALA A 115 -10.16 13.06 18.10
N GLU A 116 -9.58 14.16 17.63
CA GLU A 116 -9.81 14.73 16.29
C GLU A 116 -8.76 14.27 15.26
N GLU A 117 -7.84 13.38 15.67
CA GLU A 117 -6.88 12.77 14.75
C GLU A 117 -7.60 12.02 13.61
N ARG A 118 -7.14 12.24 12.38
CA ARG A 118 -7.62 11.54 11.19
C ARG A 118 -6.49 10.70 10.61
N ILE A 119 -6.80 9.44 10.31
CA ILE A 119 -5.83 8.45 9.83
C ILE A 119 -6.24 7.99 8.43
N TYR A 120 -5.31 7.91 7.48
CA TYR A 120 -5.55 7.49 6.10
C TYR A 120 -4.51 6.47 5.65
N GLY A 121 -4.78 5.74 4.57
CA GLY A 121 -3.85 4.78 3.98
C GLY A 121 -4.21 3.35 4.36
N MET A 122 -3.26 2.58 4.88
CA MET A 122 -3.36 1.18 5.28
C MET A 122 -3.65 0.17 4.16
N GLY A 123 -3.90 0.63 2.94
CA GLY A 123 -4.07 -0.20 1.75
C GLY A 123 -5.48 -0.11 1.19
N GLN A 124 -6.03 -1.24 0.78
CA GLN A 124 -7.32 -1.35 0.13
C GLN A 124 -8.26 -2.19 1.00
N TYR A 125 -9.36 -1.59 1.44
CA TYR A 125 -10.42 -2.24 2.22
C TYR A 125 -11.78 -1.85 1.64
N GLN A 126 -12.68 -2.82 1.53
CA GLN A 126 -14.04 -2.60 0.99
C GLN A 126 -14.93 -1.96 2.06
N GLN A 127 -14.82 -0.64 2.20
CA GLN A 127 -15.53 0.16 3.21
C GLN A 127 -15.82 1.58 2.69
N PRO A 128 -16.85 2.28 3.21
CA PRO A 128 -17.30 3.55 2.65
C PRO A 128 -16.61 4.79 3.27
N PHE A 129 -15.50 4.62 4.00
CA PHE A 129 -14.83 5.71 4.70
C PHE A 129 -13.32 5.73 4.43
N MET A 130 -12.79 6.94 4.23
CA MET A 130 -11.36 7.18 4.07
C MET A 130 -10.65 7.44 5.40
N ASN A 131 -11.29 8.15 6.33
CA ASN A 131 -10.74 8.32 7.67
C ASN A 131 -10.91 7.03 8.49
N LEU A 132 -9.79 6.44 8.88
CA LEU A 132 -9.68 5.17 9.59
C LEU A 132 -9.75 5.33 11.12
N LYS A 133 -9.83 6.55 11.66
CA LYS A 133 -10.02 6.75 13.10
C LYS A 133 -11.33 6.11 13.56
N GLY A 134 -11.25 5.31 14.62
CA GLY A 134 -12.34 4.49 15.13
C GLY A 134 -12.47 3.12 14.45
N ALA A 135 -11.74 2.86 13.37
CA ALA A 135 -11.84 1.61 12.62
C ALA A 135 -10.90 0.52 13.16
N GLN A 136 -11.29 -0.72 12.86
CA GLN A 136 -10.45 -1.90 12.96
C GLN A 136 -10.20 -2.41 11.54
N LEU A 137 -8.94 -2.72 11.24
CA LEU A 137 -8.51 -3.32 9.99
C LEU A 137 -7.88 -4.68 10.26
N GLU A 138 -8.27 -5.67 9.49
CA GLU A 138 -7.56 -6.95 9.42
C GLU A 138 -6.26 -6.74 8.65
N LEU A 139 -5.14 -7.21 9.21
CA LEU A 139 -3.86 -7.26 8.50
C LEU A 139 -3.76 -8.65 7.85
N ALA A 140 -4.50 -8.84 6.76
CA ALA A 140 -4.52 -10.06 5.96
C ALA A 140 -4.80 -9.73 4.49
N GLN A 141 -4.40 -10.61 3.58
CA GLN A 141 -4.70 -10.51 2.15
C GLN A 141 -5.92 -11.38 1.81
N ARG A 142 -6.89 -10.79 1.10
CA ARG A 142 -8.11 -11.47 0.62
C ARG A 142 -8.52 -10.87 -0.71
N ASN A 143 -9.29 -11.59 -1.52
CA ASN A 143 -9.84 -10.99 -2.73
C ASN A 143 -10.57 -9.68 -2.37
N SER A 144 -10.29 -8.62 -3.13
CA SER A 144 -10.72 -7.23 -2.92
C SER A 144 -10.11 -6.48 -1.72
N GLN A 145 -9.24 -7.10 -0.92
CA GLN A 145 -8.56 -6.50 0.24
C GLN A 145 -7.03 -6.64 0.13
N ALA A 146 -6.32 -5.52 0.23
CA ALA A 146 -4.86 -5.50 0.25
C ALA A 146 -4.36 -4.73 1.48
N SER A 147 -3.76 -5.43 2.44
CA SER A 147 -3.11 -4.84 3.60
C SER A 147 -1.75 -4.24 3.20
N VAL A 148 -1.68 -2.92 3.08
CA VAL A 148 -0.44 -2.15 2.85
C VAL A 148 -0.26 -1.20 4.04
N PRO A 149 0.35 -1.66 5.14
CA PRO A 149 0.12 -1.08 6.47
C PRO A 149 0.96 0.19 6.74
N PHE A 150 0.83 1.17 5.85
CA PHE A 150 1.36 2.52 5.97
C PHE A 150 0.21 3.51 6.15
N ALA A 151 0.22 4.21 7.27
CA ALA A 151 -0.76 5.22 7.63
C ALA A 151 -0.18 6.64 7.53
N VAL A 152 -1.02 7.60 7.15
CA VAL A 152 -0.75 9.04 7.24
C VAL A 152 -1.72 9.64 8.26
N SER A 153 -1.19 10.31 9.28
CA SER A 153 -1.97 11.01 10.31
C SER A 153 -2.07 12.52 10.02
N SER A 154 -3.22 13.10 10.31
CA SER A 154 -3.42 14.56 10.31
C SER A 154 -2.56 15.30 11.34
N LEU A 155 -1.95 14.59 12.29
CA LEU A 155 -0.97 15.15 13.24
C LEU A 155 0.43 15.36 12.62
N GLY A 156 0.60 15.10 11.31
CA GLY A 156 1.83 15.40 10.58
C GLY A 156 2.89 14.31 10.67
N TYR A 157 2.46 13.05 10.78
CA TYR A 157 3.36 11.90 10.76
C TYR A 157 2.85 10.76 9.88
N GLY A 158 3.78 9.94 9.39
CA GLY A 158 3.50 8.67 8.74
C GLY A 158 3.96 7.50 9.61
N PHE A 159 3.25 6.38 9.57
CA PHE A 159 3.55 5.18 10.34
C PHE A 159 3.43 3.93 9.48
N LEU A 160 4.53 3.21 9.29
CA LEU A 160 4.58 1.90 8.63
C LEU A 160 4.72 0.82 9.70
N TRP A 161 3.74 -0.07 9.79
CA TRP A 161 3.90 -1.34 10.50
C TRP A 161 4.74 -2.30 9.63
N ASN A 162 6.02 -2.42 9.94
CA ASN A 162 6.99 -3.16 9.12
C ASN A 162 7.05 -4.64 9.52
N ASN A 163 5.88 -5.29 9.56
CA ASN A 163 5.76 -6.69 9.97
C ASN A 163 4.69 -7.40 9.11
N PRO A 164 5.05 -8.50 8.41
CA PRO A 164 4.15 -9.18 7.48
C PRO A 164 3.20 -10.19 8.15
N SER A 165 3.21 -10.30 9.48
CA SER A 165 2.34 -11.23 10.20
C SER A 165 0.86 -10.94 9.95
N ILE A 166 0.06 -12.02 9.88
CA ILE A 166 -1.40 -11.93 9.94
C ILE A 166 -1.77 -11.30 11.27
N GLY A 167 -2.69 -10.34 11.28
CA GLY A 167 -2.96 -9.60 12.49
C GLY A 167 -4.06 -8.56 12.37
N ARG A 168 -3.92 -7.50 13.15
CA ARG A 168 -4.95 -6.47 13.27
C ARG A 168 -4.35 -5.10 13.58
N ALA A 169 -4.88 -4.07 12.96
CA ALA A 169 -4.66 -2.67 13.33
C ALA A 169 -5.98 -2.08 13.85
N VAL A 170 -5.94 -1.38 14.97
CA VAL A 170 -7.08 -0.70 15.57
C VAL A 170 -6.70 0.75 15.81
N PHE A 171 -7.39 1.68 15.18
CA PHE A 171 -7.22 3.11 15.42
C PHE A 171 -8.30 3.59 16.38
N GLY A 172 -8.40 2.99 17.56
CA GLY A 172 -9.46 3.28 18.52
C GLY A 172 -9.44 4.75 18.96
N THR A 173 -10.60 5.25 19.38
CA THR A 173 -10.71 6.60 19.96
C THR A 173 -10.08 6.69 21.35
N ASN A 174 -9.89 5.56 22.01
CA ASN A 174 -9.25 5.42 23.31
C ASN A 174 -7.79 4.92 23.21
N VAL A 175 -7.53 3.92 22.38
CA VAL A 175 -6.22 3.28 22.23
C VAL A 175 -6.01 2.86 20.78
N THR A 176 -4.82 3.09 20.25
CA THR A 176 -4.36 2.53 18.97
C THR A 176 -3.60 1.23 19.24
N THR A 177 -3.82 0.18 18.46
CA THR A 177 -3.17 -1.12 18.67
C THR A 177 -2.80 -1.79 17.35
N PHE A 178 -1.57 -2.29 17.27
CA PHE A 178 -1.11 -3.20 16.23
C PHE A 178 -0.79 -4.55 16.85
N GLU A 179 -1.32 -5.61 16.24
CA GLU A 179 -1.21 -6.98 16.72
C GLU A 179 -0.70 -7.86 15.58
N ALA A 180 0.34 -8.65 15.86
CA ALA A 180 0.86 -9.70 14.99
C ALA A 180 0.54 -11.05 15.63
N SER A 181 -0.11 -11.94 14.88
CA SER A 181 -0.50 -13.27 15.39
C SER A 181 0.71 -14.16 15.65
N SER A 182 1.80 -13.94 14.92
CA SER A 182 3.07 -14.66 15.10
C SER A 182 4.23 -13.80 14.64
N THR A 183 5.14 -13.45 15.54
CA THR A 183 6.36 -12.73 15.18
C THR A 183 7.43 -12.87 16.26
N ASN A 184 8.69 -12.70 15.87
CA ASN A 184 9.83 -12.69 16.79
C ASN A 184 10.31 -11.26 17.09
N ILE A 185 9.67 -10.24 16.48
CA ILE A 185 10.09 -8.85 16.57
C ILE A 185 8.90 -7.91 16.37
N MET A 186 8.82 -6.86 17.18
CA MET A 186 8.07 -5.65 16.84
C MET A 186 8.97 -4.79 15.95
N ASP A 187 8.48 -4.37 14.78
CA ASP A 187 9.24 -3.52 13.85
C ASP A 187 8.28 -2.54 13.16
N TYR A 188 8.54 -1.25 13.32
CA TYR A 188 7.81 -0.21 12.63
C TYR A 188 8.72 0.98 12.28
N TRP A 189 8.29 1.75 11.31
CA TRP A 189 8.95 2.97 10.87
C TRP A 189 8.01 4.16 10.99
N ILE A 190 8.49 5.25 11.55
CA ILE A 190 7.72 6.47 11.78
C ILE A 190 8.48 7.69 11.27
N VAL A 191 7.78 8.59 10.60
CA VAL A 191 8.35 9.81 9.98
C VAL A 191 7.51 11.02 10.31
N THR A 192 8.14 12.18 10.44
CA THR A 192 7.44 13.48 10.47
C THR A 192 7.65 14.22 9.16
N GLY A 193 6.62 14.95 8.72
CA GLY A 193 6.70 15.78 7.51
C GLY A 193 5.89 17.06 7.66
N ASP A 194 6.24 18.06 6.86
CA ASP A 194 5.57 19.37 6.86
C ASP A 194 4.25 19.33 6.08
N SER A 195 4.13 18.37 5.17
CA SER A 195 2.93 18.11 4.38
C SER A 195 2.72 16.59 4.21
N PRO A 196 1.50 16.15 3.86
CA PRO A 196 1.24 14.77 3.45
C PRO A 196 2.14 14.31 2.29
N SER A 197 2.51 15.22 1.40
CA SER A 197 3.42 14.92 0.30
C SER A 197 4.81 14.54 0.80
N ASP A 198 5.36 15.27 1.78
CA ASP A 198 6.67 14.95 2.36
C ASP A 198 6.66 13.57 3.04
N ILE A 199 5.57 13.25 3.74
CA ILE A 199 5.39 11.97 4.42
C ILE A 199 5.37 10.80 3.41
N VAL A 200 4.57 10.91 2.34
CA VAL A 200 4.46 9.86 1.32
C VAL A 200 5.75 9.72 0.50
N ARG A 201 6.43 10.84 0.20
CA ARG A 201 7.73 10.82 -0.49
C ARG A 201 8.80 10.13 0.35
N ALA A 202 8.87 10.45 1.64
CA ALA A 202 9.79 9.79 2.57
C ALA A 202 9.50 8.29 2.70
N TYR A 203 8.22 7.89 2.73
CA TYR A 203 7.85 6.47 2.72
C TYR A 203 8.35 5.75 1.47
N THR A 204 8.17 6.35 0.30
CA THR A 204 8.63 5.76 -0.97
C THR A 204 10.15 5.85 -1.16
N ASP A 205 10.85 6.75 -0.47
CA ASP A 205 12.32 6.77 -0.43
C ASP A 205 12.88 5.53 0.28
N VAL A 206 12.18 5.00 1.30
CA VAL A 206 12.63 3.81 2.06
C VAL A 206 12.00 2.51 1.59
N THR A 207 10.85 2.59 0.91
CA THR A 207 10.10 1.41 0.41
C THR A 207 10.08 1.26 -1.12
N GLY A 208 10.73 2.16 -1.86
CA GLY A 208 10.91 2.08 -3.30
C GLY A 208 9.91 2.93 -4.09
N LYS A 209 10.31 3.37 -5.28
CA LYS A 209 9.53 4.22 -6.18
C LYS A 209 8.77 3.41 -7.23
N SER A 210 7.61 3.91 -7.66
CA SER A 210 6.77 3.27 -8.69
C SER A 210 7.47 3.20 -10.06
N GLN A 211 7.11 2.21 -10.87
CA GLN A 211 7.60 2.06 -12.25
C GLN A 211 6.74 2.86 -13.26
N ARG A 212 7.26 3.06 -14.47
CA ARG A 212 6.53 3.72 -15.56
C ARG A 212 5.63 2.74 -16.31
N CYS A 213 4.41 3.15 -16.65
CA CYS A 213 3.42 2.30 -17.31
C CYS A 213 3.41 2.42 -18.85
N PRO A 214 3.38 1.30 -19.60
CA PRO A 214 3.08 1.28 -21.04
C PRO A 214 1.56 1.30 -21.34
N ASN A 215 1.17 1.37 -22.62
CA ASN A 215 -0.21 1.10 -23.06
C ASN A 215 -0.38 -0.43 -23.21
N VAL A 216 -1.49 -0.99 -22.74
CA VAL A 216 -1.68 -2.45 -22.71
C VAL A 216 -3.06 -2.87 -23.22
N ILE A 217 -3.11 -4.06 -23.83
CA ILE A 217 -4.31 -4.88 -23.97
C ILE A 217 -4.12 -6.14 -23.13
N VAL A 218 -5.18 -6.66 -22.52
CA VAL A 218 -5.12 -7.78 -21.57
C VAL A 218 -5.79 -9.01 -22.18
N VAL A 219 -5.08 -10.15 -22.16
CA VAL A 219 -5.63 -11.48 -22.36
C VAL A 219 -5.90 -12.09 -20.99
N ASP A 220 -7.17 -12.34 -20.71
CA ASP A 220 -7.66 -12.79 -19.41
C ASP A 220 -7.34 -14.28 -19.12
N PHE A 221 -7.74 -14.77 -17.95
CA PHE A 221 -7.55 -16.15 -17.46
C PHE A 221 -8.09 -17.26 -18.38
N PHE A 222 -7.66 -18.50 -18.12
CA PHE A 222 -8.01 -19.72 -18.87
C PHE A 222 -7.64 -19.73 -20.36
N HIS A 223 -6.65 -18.94 -20.76
CA HIS A 223 -6.04 -19.06 -22.09
C HIS A 223 -5.02 -20.22 -22.20
N TRP A 224 -4.82 -20.97 -21.12
CA TRP A 224 -3.91 -22.12 -21.01
C TRP A 224 -4.65 -23.46 -21.03
N PRO A 225 -3.98 -24.58 -21.37
CA PRO A 225 -4.60 -25.91 -21.33
C PRO A 225 -4.99 -26.34 -19.92
N LYS A 226 -4.10 -26.08 -18.94
CA LYS A 226 -4.30 -26.35 -17.50
C LYS A 226 -3.57 -25.31 -16.66
N GLU A 227 -4.08 -25.09 -15.46
CA GLU A 227 -3.45 -24.25 -14.46
C GLU A 227 -2.04 -24.73 -14.12
N GLY A 228 -1.07 -23.81 -14.10
CA GLY A 228 0.34 -24.09 -13.85
C GLY A 228 1.15 -24.50 -15.08
N GLU A 229 0.56 -24.58 -16.28
CA GLU A 229 1.31 -24.79 -17.53
C GLU A 229 1.83 -23.49 -18.15
N TRP A 230 1.24 -22.34 -17.77
CA TRP A 230 1.67 -20.98 -18.14
C TRP A 230 2.07 -20.80 -19.60
N LYS A 231 1.24 -21.34 -20.50
CA LYS A 231 1.39 -21.26 -21.95
C LYS A 231 0.03 -21.13 -22.62
N PHE A 232 -0.02 -20.54 -23.80
CA PHE A 232 -1.24 -20.47 -24.60
C PHE A 232 -1.71 -21.87 -25.03
N ASP A 233 -3.01 -22.12 -24.94
CA ASP A 233 -3.63 -23.31 -25.53
C ASP A 233 -3.64 -23.16 -27.06
N PRO A 234 -2.91 -24.01 -27.80
CA PRO A 234 -2.78 -23.91 -29.25
C PRO A 234 -4.11 -24.12 -29.98
N THR A 235 -5.14 -24.68 -29.32
CA THR A 235 -6.48 -24.86 -29.88
C THR A 235 -7.18 -23.52 -30.12
N PHE A 236 -7.03 -22.60 -29.17
CA PHE A 236 -7.69 -21.29 -29.19
C PHE A 236 -6.74 -20.16 -29.62
N TRP A 237 -5.44 -20.36 -29.42
CA TRP A 237 -4.39 -19.40 -29.71
C TRP A 237 -3.33 -20.02 -30.63
N PRO A 238 -3.68 -20.28 -31.91
CA PRO A 238 -2.82 -21.05 -32.81
C PRO A 238 -1.54 -20.32 -33.23
N ASP A 239 -1.54 -18.98 -33.18
CA ASP A 239 -0.36 -18.15 -33.50
C ASP A 239 -0.29 -16.88 -32.63
N PRO A 240 0.11 -17.01 -31.34
CA PRO A 240 0.26 -15.87 -30.44
C PRO A 240 1.38 -14.91 -30.90
N GLU A 241 2.37 -15.40 -31.63
CA GLU A 241 3.50 -14.59 -32.08
C GLU A 241 3.06 -13.53 -33.10
N THR A 242 2.25 -13.92 -34.09
CA THR A 242 1.68 -12.98 -35.05
C THR A 242 0.73 -11.98 -34.38
N MET A 243 -0.11 -12.43 -33.44
CA MET A 243 -0.98 -11.54 -32.64
C MET A 243 -0.16 -10.47 -31.90
N ILE A 244 0.91 -10.88 -31.21
CA ILE A 244 1.77 -9.95 -30.47
C ILE A 244 2.49 -8.97 -31.42
N LYS A 245 2.93 -9.43 -32.59
CA LYS A 245 3.54 -8.56 -33.62
C LYS A 245 2.55 -7.51 -34.14
N GLU A 246 1.30 -7.89 -34.37
CA GLU A 246 0.24 -6.98 -34.80
C GLU A 246 -0.05 -5.93 -33.72
N LEU A 247 -0.23 -6.34 -32.46
CA LEU A 247 -0.44 -5.41 -31.34
C LEU A 247 0.71 -4.41 -31.20
N LYS A 248 1.95 -4.89 -31.32
CA LYS A 248 3.14 -4.03 -31.29
C LYS A 248 3.15 -3.01 -32.43
N SER A 249 2.63 -3.36 -33.61
CA SER A 249 2.51 -2.41 -34.73
C SER A 249 1.53 -1.25 -34.43
N LEU A 250 0.67 -1.41 -33.42
CA LEU A 250 -0.31 -0.43 -32.96
C LEU A 250 0.14 0.36 -31.70
N ASP A 251 1.39 0.20 -31.23
CA ASP A 251 1.87 0.76 -29.95
C ASP A 251 1.09 0.23 -28.72
N ILE A 252 0.69 -1.05 -28.80
CA ILE A 252 -0.02 -1.76 -27.73
C ILE A 252 0.81 -2.96 -27.26
N GLU A 253 1.12 -3.03 -25.96
CA GLU A 253 1.74 -4.20 -25.35
C GLU A 253 0.66 -5.24 -24.97
N CYS A 254 0.97 -6.52 -25.15
CA CYS A 254 0.11 -7.61 -24.71
C CYS A 254 0.43 -7.98 -23.27
N MET A 255 -0.56 -7.90 -22.38
CA MET A 255 -0.50 -8.41 -21.01
C MET A 255 -1.29 -9.71 -20.94
N VAL A 256 -0.74 -10.73 -20.30
CA VAL A 256 -1.39 -12.04 -20.13
C VAL A 256 -1.64 -12.28 -18.65
N SER A 257 -2.81 -12.82 -18.31
CA SER A 257 -3.10 -13.31 -16.96
C SER A 257 -2.10 -14.41 -16.57
N VAL A 258 -1.71 -14.49 -15.30
CA VAL A 258 -0.89 -15.60 -14.80
C VAL A 258 -1.38 -16.01 -13.42
N TRP A 259 -2.09 -17.12 -13.36
CA TRP A 259 -2.49 -17.69 -12.07
C TRP A 259 -1.32 -18.40 -11.41
N PRO A 260 -1.13 -18.25 -10.09
CA PRO A 260 -0.06 -18.95 -9.40
C PRO A 260 -0.43 -20.43 -9.12
N THR A 261 -1.67 -20.83 -9.44
CA THR A 261 -2.18 -22.19 -9.27
C THR A 261 -1.45 -23.21 -10.15
N VAL A 262 -1.36 -24.45 -9.64
CA VAL A 262 -0.74 -25.57 -10.36
C VAL A 262 -1.61 -26.81 -10.18
N ASP A 263 -2.32 -27.21 -11.24
CA ASP A 263 -3.17 -28.39 -11.24
C ASP A 263 -2.32 -29.67 -11.12
N ARG A 264 -2.82 -30.70 -10.42
CA ARG A 264 -2.09 -31.97 -10.22
C ARG A 264 -1.78 -32.73 -11.51
N GLN A 265 -2.56 -32.50 -12.53
CA GLN A 265 -2.41 -33.07 -13.86
C GLN A 265 -1.64 -32.15 -14.81
N SER A 266 -1.18 -30.98 -14.34
CA SER A 266 -0.24 -30.14 -15.07
C SER A 266 1.08 -30.88 -15.23
N GLU A 267 1.73 -30.68 -16.38
CA GLU A 267 3.07 -31.20 -16.64
C GLU A 267 4.13 -30.69 -15.64
N ASN A 268 3.90 -29.51 -15.04
CA ASN A 268 4.84 -28.87 -14.11
C ASN A 268 4.66 -29.36 -12.66
N TYR A 269 3.54 -29.99 -12.30
CA TYR A 269 3.20 -30.30 -10.92
C TYR A 269 4.23 -31.21 -10.23
N SER A 270 4.59 -32.32 -10.90
CA SER A 270 5.45 -33.34 -10.29
C SER A 270 6.85 -32.80 -10.01
N ASP A 271 7.38 -32.00 -10.93
CA ASP A 271 8.69 -31.36 -10.79
C ASP A 271 8.69 -30.33 -9.66
N MET A 272 7.73 -29.39 -9.69
CA MET A 272 7.58 -28.36 -8.65
C MET A 272 7.36 -28.96 -7.25
N LEU A 273 6.56 -30.02 -7.16
CA LEU A 273 6.35 -30.73 -5.90
C LEU A 273 7.65 -31.36 -5.38
N SER A 274 8.42 -32.01 -6.27
CA SER A 274 9.69 -32.66 -5.89
C SER A 274 10.76 -31.66 -5.44
N GLN A 275 10.73 -30.44 -5.99
CA GLN A 275 11.63 -29.35 -5.63
C GLN A 275 11.15 -28.53 -4.43
N GLY A 276 9.93 -28.79 -3.92
CA GLY A 276 9.37 -28.05 -2.78
C GLY A 276 8.94 -26.62 -3.11
N LEU A 277 8.55 -26.34 -4.36
CA LEU A 277 8.17 -25.01 -4.85
C LEU A 277 6.71 -24.65 -4.60
N LEU A 278 5.90 -25.58 -4.06
CA LEU A 278 4.48 -25.39 -3.79
C LEU A 278 4.21 -25.05 -2.31
N ILE A 279 3.17 -24.26 -2.06
CA ILE A 279 2.73 -23.95 -0.68
C ILE A 279 2.39 -25.26 0.05
N HIS A 280 2.82 -25.35 1.30
CA HIS A 280 2.51 -26.48 2.15
C HIS A 280 1.24 -26.20 2.96
N GLN A 281 0.40 -27.21 3.11
CA GLN A 281 -0.74 -27.17 4.02
C GLN A 281 -0.75 -28.38 4.94
N ASP A 282 -1.11 -28.15 6.20
CA ASP A 282 -1.11 -29.18 7.25
C ASP A 282 -2.20 -30.24 7.04
N ARG A 283 -3.26 -29.92 6.29
CA ARG A 283 -4.36 -30.81 5.92
C ARG A 283 -4.77 -30.58 4.46
N GLY A 284 -5.04 -31.66 3.73
CA GLY A 284 -5.42 -31.59 2.31
C GLY A 284 -4.25 -31.89 1.37
N TRP A 285 -4.50 -31.72 0.07
CA TRP A 285 -3.50 -31.97 -0.98
C TRP A 285 -2.56 -30.78 -1.10
N ARG A 286 -1.30 -30.93 -1.51
CA ARG A 286 -0.52 -29.76 -1.95
C ARG A 286 -1.04 -29.34 -3.32
N ILE A 287 -2.15 -28.64 -3.33
CA ILE A 287 -2.73 -27.99 -4.48
C ILE A 287 -2.46 -26.50 -4.27
N SER A 288 -1.85 -25.91 -5.30
CA SER A 288 -1.79 -24.47 -5.51
C SER A 288 -0.78 -23.65 -4.69
N MET A 289 -0.17 -22.68 -5.36
CA MET A 289 -0.33 -21.32 -4.88
C MET A 289 -1.76 -20.91 -5.29
N GLU A 290 -2.71 -20.77 -4.36
CA GLU A 290 -4.13 -20.54 -4.71
C GLU A 290 -4.31 -19.15 -5.38
N ASP A 291 -5.44 -18.92 -6.04
CA ASP A 291 -5.65 -17.91 -7.11
C ASP A 291 -5.12 -16.47 -6.85
N GLU A 292 -4.68 -15.78 -7.91
CA GLU A 292 -4.13 -14.41 -7.93
C GLU A 292 -3.08 -14.08 -6.83
N ALA A 293 -2.93 -12.79 -6.50
CA ALA A 293 -1.76 -12.30 -5.77
C ALA A 293 -1.88 -12.37 -4.23
N GLU A 294 -3.03 -12.73 -3.63
CA GLU A 294 -3.19 -12.70 -2.18
C GLU A 294 -2.34 -13.73 -1.41
N PRO A 295 -2.39 -15.06 -1.69
CA PRO A 295 -3.22 -15.81 -2.65
C PRO A 295 -4.65 -16.11 -2.13
N GLU A 296 -5.61 -16.27 -3.03
CA GLU A 296 -7.01 -16.53 -2.71
C GLU A 296 -7.22 -17.99 -2.35
N TYR A 297 -7.11 -18.25 -1.05
CA TYR A 297 -7.44 -19.55 -0.48
C TYR A 297 -8.92 -19.86 -0.59
N THR A 298 -9.23 -21.11 -0.90
CA THR A 298 -10.58 -21.69 -0.84
C THR A 298 -11.21 -21.45 0.53
N VAL A 299 -10.39 -21.57 1.59
CA VAL A 299 -10.75 -21.22 2.96
C VAL A 299 -9.56 -20.47 3.58
N TYR A 300 -9.79 -19.26 4.07
CA TYR A 300 -8.75 -18.40 4.66
C TYR A 300 -8.35 -18.80 6.09
N ASP A 301 -8.05 -20.08 6.30
CA ASP A 301 -7.51 -20.62 7.56
C ASP A 301 -5.98 -20.42 7.59
N PHE A 302 -5.53 -19.18 7.80
CA PHE A 302 -4.10 -18.82 7.70
C PHE A 302 -3.17 -19.68 8.58
N ASP A 303 -3.67 -20.33 9.63
CA ASP A 303 -2.91 -21.17 10.54
C ASP A 303 -2.53 -22.54 9.97
N ILE A 304 -3.15 -23.02 8.89
CA ILE A 304 -2.83 -24.32 8.27
C ILE A 304 -1.78 -24.22 7.15
N TYR A 305 -1.50 -23.02 6.65
CA TYR A 305 -0.59 -22.80 5.52
C TYR A 305 0.84 -22.49 5.96
N ARG A 306 1.82 -22.98 5.20
CA ARG A 306 3.26 -22.71 5.40
C ARG A 306 3.91 -22.34 4.07
N TYR A 307 4.72 -21.30 4.08
CA TYR A 307 5.57 -20.92 2.96
C TYR A 307 7.03 -21.31 3.25
N TYR A 308 7.88 -21.17 2.24
CA TYR A 308 9.31 -21.44 2.36
C TYR A 308 9.97 -20.70 3.54
N ARG A 309 9.61 -19.43 3.75
CA ARG A 309 10.19 -18.58 4.81
C ARG A 309 9.56 -18.76 6.19
N GLY A 310 8.46 -19.49 6.32
CA GLY A 310 7.78 -19.68 7.60
C GLY A 310 6.26 -19.85 7.50
N PRO A 311 5.57 -19.95 8.66
CA PRO A 311 4.13 -20.07 8.71
C PRO A 311 3.41 -18.85 8.12
N ASN A 312 2.27 -19.06 7.46
CA ASN A 312 1.47 -17.98 6.90
C ASN A 312 1.07 -16.96 8.00
N LEU A 313 0.74 -17.39 9.22
CA LEU A 313 0.52 -16.45 10.34
C LEU A 313 1.67 -15.45 10.60
N MET A 314 2.91 -15.81 10.28
CA MET A 314 4.09 -14.95 10.50
C MET A 314 4.44 -14.07 9.30
N ILE A 315 4.20 -14.55 8.08
CA ILE A 315 4.70 -13.90 6.86
C ILE A 315 3.67 -13.80 5.73
N GLY A 316 2.41 -14.12 6.00
CA GLY A 316 1.33 -14.24 5.02
C GLY A 316 1.20 -13.02 4.12
N ASN A 317 1.20 -11.84 4.73
CA ASN A 317 1.01 -10.59 4.02
C ASN A 317 2.13 -10.25 3.04
N TRP A 318 3.30 -10.90 3.17
CA TRP A 318 4.46 -10.70 2.30
C TRP A 318 4.27 -11.28 0.90
N TYR A 319 3.42 -12.30 0.74
CA TYR A 319 3.25 -13.06 -0.50
C TYR A 319 3.02 -12.20 -1.77
N PRO A 320 2.02 -11.28 -1.83
CA PRO A 320 1.73 -10.48 -3.03
C PRO A 320 2.91 -9.64 -3.54
N ARG A 321 3.76 -9.19 -2.60
CA ARG A 321 4.97 -8.43 -2.94
C ARG A 321 5.98 -9.31 -3.65
N ASP A 322 6.26 -10.50 -3.11
CA ASP A 322 7.23 -11.40 -3.71
C ASP A 322 6.72 -12.06 -4.99
N TYR A 323 5.40 -12.23 -5.13
CA TYR A 323 4.76 -12.57 -6.40
C TYR A 323 5.08 -11.51 -7.46
N SER A 324 4.80 -10.22 -7.17
CA SER A 324 5.14 -9.12 -8.07
C SER A 324 6.65 -9.03 -8.37
N ARG A 325 7.49 -9.28 -7.36
CA ARG A 325 8.95 -9.30 -7.48
C ARG A 325 9.44 -10.35 -8.45
N GLY A 326 8.89 -11.57 -8.40
CA GLY A 326 9.32 -12.68 -9.26
C GLY A 326 9.18 -12.34 -10.75
N PHE A 327 8.02 -11.80 -11.15
CA PHE A 327 7.81 -11.31 -12.52
C PHE A 327 8.69 -10.12 -12.86
N TYR A 328 8.79 -9.16 -11.94
CA TYR A 328 9.62 -7.97 -12.17
C TYR A 328 11.08 -8.32 -12.44
N GLU A 329 11.70 -9.11 -11.56
CA GLU A 329 13.10 -9.53 -11.71
C GLU A 329 13.30 -10.37 -12.98
N GLY A 330 12.38 -11.29 -13.29
CA GLY A 330 12.41 -12.08 -14.52
C GLY A 330 12.35 -11.22 -15.78
N MET A 331 11.38 -10.31 -15.88
CA MET A 331 11.24 -9.41 -17.03
C MET A 331 12.45 -8.48 -17.19
N LYS A 332 12.98 -7.93 -16.08
CA LYS A 332 14.22 -7.13 -16.12
C LYS A 332 15.40 -7.96 -16.62
N ALA A 333 15.55 -9.21 -16.16
CA ALA A 333 16.60 -10.11 -16.60
C ALA A 333 16.48 -10.48 -18.09
N SER A 334 15.27 -10.53 -18.63
CA SER A 334 14.99 -10.68 -20.07
C SER A 334 15.21 -9.41 -20.90
N GLY A 335 15.65 -8.30 -20.28
CA GLY A 335 15.95 -7.04 -20.98
C GLY A 335 14.77 -6.10 -21.13
N GLN A 336 13.62 -6.36 -20.49
CA GLN A 336 12.49 -5.43 -20.50
C GLN A 336 12.80 -4.19 -19.66
N ASP A 337 12.64 -3.01 -20.24
CA ASP A 337 12.95 -1.76 -19.53
C ASP A 337 11.80 -1.36 -18.59
N LYS A 338 10.59 -1.22 -19.15
CA LYS A 338 9.37 -0.80 -18.44
C LYS A 338 8.54 -2.02 -18.07
N VAL A 339 8.47 -2.31 -16.78
CA VAL A 339 7.70 -3.43 -16.25
C VAL A 339 6.50 -2.90 -15.48
N VAL A 340 5.32 -3.38 -15.85
CA VAL A 340 4.08 -3.23 -15.10
C VAL A 340 3.35 -4.56 -15.10
N ASN A 341 2.93 -4.98 -13.91
CA ASN A 341 2.12 -6.16 -13.68
C ASN A 341 0.79 -5.70 -13.10
N LEU A 342 -0.32 -6.07 -13.72
CA LEU A 342 -1.64 -5.93 -13.10
C LEU A 342 -1.76 -6.99 -12.02
N VAL A 343 -2.00 -6.57 -10.77
CA VAL A 343 -2.04 -7.49 -9.62
C VAL A 343 -3.28 -7.25 -8.76
N ARG A 344 -3.82 -8.31 -8.16
CA ARG A 344 -5.02 -8.24 -7.29
C ARG A 344 -4.72 -7.80 -5.86
N CYS A 345 -3.46 -7.95 -5.43
CA CYS A 345 -3.05 -7.69 -4.06
C CYS A 345 -1.63 -7.11 -3.98
N ALA A 346 -1.33 -6.44 -2.87
CA ALA A 346 -0.05 -5.78 -2.62
C ALA A 346 0.30 -5.81 -1.13
N TRP A 347 1.57 -5.54 -0.82
CA TRP A 347 2.05 -5.23 0.51
C TRP A 347 3.01 -4.04 0.45
N ALA A 348 3.51 -3.59 1.60
CA ALA A 348 4.41 -2.43 1.66
C ALA A 348 5.64 -2.62 0.74
N GLY A 349 5.86 -1.64 -0.15
CA GLY A 349 6.93 -1.68 -1.13
C GLY A 349 6.62 -2.35 -2.46
N SER A 350 5.43 -2.96 -2.65
CA SER A 350 5.05 -3.59 -3.94
C SER A 350 5.15 -2.64 -5.15
N GLN A 351 5.00 -1.33 -4.95
CA GLN A 351 5.09 -0.34 -6.02
C GLN A 351 6.44 -0.38 -6.78
N ARG A 352 7.52 -0.79 -6.11
CA ARG A 352 8.85 -0.89 -6.72
C ARG A 352 8.92 -1.94 -7.83
N TYR A 353 8.03 -2.92 -7.80
CA TYR A 353 7.98 -4.04 -8.74
C TYR A 353 6.96 -3.82 -9.87
N GLY A 354 6.51 -2.58 -10.08
CA GLY A 354 5.54 -2.25 -11.13
C GLY A 354 4.15 -2.83 -10.88
N ALA A 355 3.80 -3.08 -9.61
CA ALA A 355 2.49 -3.57 -9.22
C ALA A 355 1.40 -2.50 -9.45
N LEU A 356 0.65 -2.66 -10.54
CA LEU A 356 -0.59 -1.93 -10.79
C LEU A 356 -1.73 -2.69 -10.08
N LEU A 357 -2.05 -2.26 -8.86
CA LEU A 357 -3.10 -2.88 -8.05
C LEU A 357 -4.50 -2.56 -8.60
N TRP A 358 -5.37 -3.57 -8.69
CA TRP A 358 -6.81 -3.39 -8.93
C TRP A 358 -7.65 -3.92 -7.75
N SER A 359 -8.91 -3.48 -7.66
CA SER A 359 -9.78 -3.69 -6.50
C SER A 359 -10.37 -5.08 -6.31
N GLY A 360 -9.94 -6.08 -7.08
CA GLY A 360 -10.49 -7.43 -7.03
C GLY A 360 -11.92 -7.52 -7.57
N ASP A 361 -12.58 -8.63 -7.23
CA ASP A 361 -13.88 -9.01 -7.76
C ASP A 361 -15.01 -8.37 -6.96
N ILE A 362 -15.24 -7.09 -7.20
CA ILE A 362 -16.33 -6.34 -6.59
C ILE A 362 -17.66 -6.58 -7.30
N ALA A 363 -18.76 -6.61 -6.53
CA ALA A 363 -20.08 -6.92 -7.05
C ALA A 363 -20.50 -5.95 -8.17
N SER A 364 -20.91 -6.51 -9.31
CA SER A 364 -21.61 -5.82 -10.38
C SER A 364 -22.87 -6.61 -10.74
N SER A 365 -23.95 -5.93 -11.11
CA SER A 365 -25.14 -6.58 -11.68
C SER A 365 -25.17 -6.39 -13.19
N TRP A 366 -25.52 -7.48 -13.89
CA TRP A 366 -25.67 -7.71 -15.34
C TRP A 366 -24.37 -8.03 -16.11
N GLY A 367 -24.28 -9.28 -16.60
CA GLY A 367 -23.20 -9.79 -17.46
C GLY A 367 -23.64 -9.96 -18.91
N ALA A 368 -22.73 -9.68 -19.84
CA ALA A 368 -22.70 -9.93 -21.30
C ALA A 368 -21.34 -9.39 -21.85
N ALA A 369 -21.22 -9.21 -23.16
CA ALA A 369 -20.09 -8.50 -23.81
C ALA A 369 -19.81 -7.14 -23.15
N ASN A 370 -18.54 -6.73 -23.05
CA ASN A 370 -18.10 -5.59 -22.22
C ASN A 370 -17.40 -4.48 -23.02
N GLU A 371 -17.38 -4.57 -24.35
CA GLU A 371 -16.87 -3.49 -25.18
C GLU A 371 -17.81 -2.28 -25.13
N VAL A 372 -17.28 -1.10 -25.44
CA VAL A 372 -18.02 0.17 -25.34
C VAL A 372 -19.29 0.24 -26.19
N TRP A 373 -19.43 -0.61 -27.21
CA TRP A 373 -20.62 -0.70 -28.06
C TRP A 373 -21.70 -1.67 -27.54
N SER A 374 -21.40 -2.43 -26.48
CA SER A 374 -22.29 -3.47 -25.93
C SER A 374 -23.48 -2.91 -25.13
N TYR A 375 -23.50 -1.61 -24.88
CA TYR A 375 -24.47 -0.93 -24.00
C TYR A 375 -25.49 -0.05 -24.75
N GLY A 376 -25.59 -0.20 -26.08
CA GLY A 376 -26.45 0.59 -26.94
C GLY A 376 -25.81 1.90 -27.43
N GLU A 377 -26.38 2.48 -28.49
CA GLU A 377 -25.78 3.61 -29.23
C GLU A 377 -25.57 4.87 -28.37
N GLU A 378 -26.52 5.19 -27.50
CA GLU A 378 -26.41 6.35 -26.61
C GLU A 378 -25.21 6.23 -25.66
N VAL A 379 -25.08 5.07 -25.00
CA VAL A 379 -23.96 4.80 -24.09
C VAL A 379 -22.65 4.73 -24.86
N TYR A 380 -22.64 4.15 -26.06
CA TYR A 380 -21.45 4.11 -26.92
C TYR A 380 -20.91 5.51 -27.24
N GLN A 381 -21.77 6.47 -27.60
CA GLN A 381 -21.32 7.85 -27.87
C GLN A 381 -20.77 8.55 -26.61
N ILE A 382 -21.34 8.26 -25.43
CA ILE A 382 -20.81 8.71 -24.15
C ILE A 382 -19.42 8.11 -23.91
N CYS A 383 -19.27 6.79 -24.00
CA CYS A 383 -18.00 6.09 -23.84
C CYS A 383 -16.93 6.62 -24.82
N LYS A 384 -17.26 6.79 -26.10
CA LYS A 384 -16.36 7.34 -27.11
C LYS A 384 -15.86 8.75 -26.75
N THR A 385 -16.72 9.57 -26.17
CA THR A 385 -16.35 10.91 -25.69
C THR A 385 -15.30 10.82 -24.56
N TYR A 386 -15.47 9.90 -23.60
CA TYR A 386 -14.51 9.70 -22.51
C TYR A 386 -13.21 9.02 -22.96
N LEU A 387 -13.26 8.10 -23.92
CA LEU A 387 -12.05 7.54 -24.55
C LEU A 387 -11.21 8.65 -25.22
N ALA A 388 -11.86 9.55 -25.96
CA ALA A 388 -11.18 10.69 -26.56
C ALA A 388 -10.62 11.66 -25.51
N LEU A 389 -11.31 11.86 -24.37
CA LEU A 389 -10.79 12.64 -23.25
C LEU A 389 -9.54 11.97 -22.64
N ARG A 390 -9.57 10.64 -22.41
CA ARG A 390 -8.43 9.89 -21.88
C ARG A 390 -7.20 10.04 -22.77
N GLU A 391 -7.36 9.92 -24.08
CA GLU A 391 -6.27 10.14 -25.04
C GLU A 391 -5.74 11.58 -24.98
N LYS A 392 -6.61 12.60 -24.92
CA LYS A 392 -6.19 14.00 -24.72
C LYS A 392 -5.43 14.24 -23.41
N MET A 393 -5.67 13.42 -22.38
CA MET A 393 -4.99 13.51 -21.09
C MET A 393 -3.66 12.76 -21.05
N LYS A 394 -3.30 11.97 -22.08
CA LYS A 394 -2.15 11.05 -22.07
C LYS A 394 -0.85 11.71 -21.63
N ASP A 395 -0.53 12.89 -22.16
CA ASP A 395 0.69 13.60 -21.79
C ASP A 395 0.67 14.11 -20.34
N TYR A 396 -0.49 14.57 -19.86
CA TYR A 396 -0.66 14.93 -18.46
C TYR A 396 -0.43 13.72 -17.54
N ILE A 397 -1.00 12.57 -17.90
CA ILE A 397 -0.87 11.32 -17.14
C ILE A 397 0.58 10.83 -17.15
N ARG A 398 1.31 10.97 -18.26
CA ARG A 398 2.74 10.65 -18.34
C ARG A 398 3.56 11.48 -17.36
N GLU A 399 3.25 12.77 -17.22
CA GLU A 399 3.92 13.62 -16.23
C GLU A 399 3.54 13.22 -14.79
N LEU A 400 2.30 12.80 -14.53
CA LEU A 400 1.92 12.24 -13.22
C LEU A 400 2.68 10.95 -12.89
N MET A 401 2.79 10.03 -13.85
CA MET A 401 3.56 8.79 -13.70
C MET A 401 5.04 9.08 -13.47
N LYS A 402 5.58 10.10 -14.14
CA LYS A 402 6.95 10.56 -13.91
C LYS A 402 7.12 11.15 -12.51
N ALA A 403 6.19 11.96 -12.02
CA ALA A 403 6.20 12.46 -10.65
C ALA A 403 6.09 11.33 -9.61
N ALA A 404 5.25 10.32 -9.86
CA ALA A 404 5.16 9.12 -9.03
C ALA A 404 6.49 8.34 -8.98
N HIS A 405 7.15 8.19 -10.13
CA HIS A 405 8.43 7.49 -10.23
C HIS A 405 9.59 8.26 -9.59
N ILE A 406 9.65 9.59 -9.75
CA ILE A 406 10.77 10.40 -9.25
C ILE A 406 10.56 10.77 -7.79
N HIS A 407 9.36 11.23 -7.44
CA HIS A 407 9.06 11.79 -6.13
C HIS A 407 8.33 10.78 -5.25
N GLY A 408 7.47 9.93 -5.80
CA GLY A 408 6.58 9.06 -5.03
C GLY A 408 5.16 9.62 -4.89
N ASP A 409 4.81 10.63 -5.68
CA ASP A 409 3.50 11.27 -5.62
C ASP A 409 2.39 10.33 -6.14
N PRO A 410 1.28 10.16 -5.41
CA PRO A 410 0.14 9.39 -5.90
C PRO A 410 -0.57 10.12 -7.06
N LEU A 411 -1.08 9.35 -8.03
CA LEU A 411 -1.80 9.90 -9.18
C LEU A 411 -3.18 10.44 -8.77
N MET A 412 -3.99 9.60 -8.13
CA MET A 412 -5.24 10.00 -7.48
C MET A 412 -4.94 10.26 -6.01
N ARG A 413 -5.37 11.39 -5.48
CA ARG A 413 -4.99 11.82 -4.13
C ARG A 413 -6.15 12.54 -3.43
N PRO A 414 -6.34 12.33 -2.11
CA PRO A 414 -7.29 13.11 -1.32
C PRO A 414 -7.02 14.61 -1.40
N LEU A 415 -8.04 15.44 -1.20
CA LEU A 415 -7.88 16.91 -1.28
C LEU A 415 -6.82 17.43 -0.31
N PHE A 416 -6.72 16.86 0.90
CA PHE A 416 -5.72 17.28 1.89
C PHE A 416 -4.27 17.11 1.42
N TYR A 417 -4.01 16.29 0.40
CA TYR A 417 -2.65 16.09 -0.12
C TYR A 417 -2.11 17.37 -0.76
N ASP A 418 -2.93 18.07 -1.55
CA ASP A 418 -2.55 19.34 -2.19
C ASP A 418 -2.99 20.57 -1.37
N PHE A 419 -3.97 20.41 -0.47
CA PHE A 419 -4.53 21.47 0.38
C PHE A 419 -4.41 21.16 1.88
N PRO A 420 -3.22 20.86 2.42
CA PRO A 420 -3.09 20.38 3.80
C PRO A 420 -3.45 21.42 4.87
N GLN A 421 -3.44 22.71 4.53
CA GLN A 421 -3.81 23.80 5.42
C GLN A 421 -5.32 24.08 5.45
N ASP A 422 -6.09 23.41 4.58
CA ASP A 422 -7.54 23.55 4.51
C ASP A 422 -8.19 22.43 5.32
N GLU A 423 -8.71 22.75 6.52
CA GLU A 423 -9.35 21.77 7.40
C GLU A 423 -10.53 21.04 6.74
N LYS A 424 -11.24 21.68 5.79
CA LYS A 424 -12.33 21.02 5.07
C LYS A 424 -11.80 19.96 4.10
N ALA A 425 -10.63 20.17 3.50
CA ALA A 425 -10.00 19.22 2.58
C ALA A 425 -9.64 17.88 3.26
N TRP A 426 -9.49 17.88 4.59
CA TRP A 426 -9.32 16.65 5.37
C TRP A 426 -10.64 15.89 5.60
N ARG A 427 -11.81 16.50 5.37
CA ARG A 427 -13.13 15.91 5.68
C ARG A 427 -13.90 15.44 4.45
N ILE A 428 -13.54 15.91 3.26
CA ILE A 428 -14.17 15.51 2.01
C ILE A 428 -13.62 14.14 1.59
N GLU A 429 -14.53 13.20 1.31
CA GLU A 429 -14.20 11.80 0.97
C GLU A 429 -14.81 11.35 -0.37
N ASP A 430 -15.68 12.18 -0.98
CA ASP A 430 -16.33 11.95 -2.27
C ASP A 430 -15.74 12.81 -3.41
N GLU A 431 -14.63 13.50 -3.14
CA GLU A 431 -13.87 14.27 -4.12
C GLU A 431 -12.38 13.96 -3.99
N TYR A 432 -11.68 14.01 -5.12
CA TYR A 432 -10.24 13.78 -5.15
C TYR A 432 -9.56 14.64 -6.20
N MET A 433 -8.26 14.82 -6.02
CA MET A 433 -7.39 15.41 -7.02
C MET A 433 -6.84 14.30 -7.92
N PHE A 434 -7.03 14.43 -9.22
CA PHE A 434 -6.30 13.64 -10.21
C PHE A 434 -5.07 14.43 -10.64
N GLY A 435 -3.97 14.16 -9.95
CA GLY A 435 -2.75 14.96 -9.99
C GLY A 435 -2.96 16.38 -9.49
N TRP A 436 -2.02 17.27 -9.80
CA TRP A 436 -2.05 18.67 -9.32
C TRP A 436 -3.05 19.60 -10.02
N LYS A 437 -3.78 19.12 -11.05
CA LYS A 437 -4.53 20.00 -11.96
C LYS A 437 -6.05 19.82 -11.91
N TYR A 438 -6.54 18.60 -11.78
CA TYR A 438 -7.97 18.32 -11.91
C TYR A 438 -8.54 17.88 -10.57
N LEU A 439 -9.56 18.59 -10.10
CA LEU A 439 -10.46 18.11 -9.05
C LEU A 439 -11.56 17.28 -9.71
N VAL A 440 -11.82 16.09 -9.18
CA VAL A 440 -12.83 15.16 -9.67
C VAL A 440 -13.83 14.90 -8.55
N ALA A 441 -15.11 15.06 -8.87
CA ALA A 441 -16.24 14.77 -7.99
C ALA A 441 -17.17 13.76 -8.70
N PRO A 442 -16.97 12.44 -8.48
CA PRO A 442 -17.80 11.41 -9.11
C PRO A 442 -19.28 11.52 -8.73
N VAL A 443 -20.16 11.09 -9.63
CA VAL A 443 -21.60 10.91 -9.32
C VAL A 443 -21.78 9.50 -8.75
N LEU A 444 -22.07 9.40 -7.46
CA LEU A 444 -22.07 8.13 -6.72
C LEU A 444 -23.47 7.52 -6.52
N LYS A 445 -24.54 8.16 -7.04
CA LYS A 445 -25.92 7.68 -6.88
C LYS A 445 -26.65 7.64 -8.22
N ALA A 446 -27.37 6.54 -8.47
CA ALA A 446 -28.21 6.40 -9.65
C ALA A 446 -29.30 7.49 -9.69
N GLY A 447 -29.52 8.08 -10.86
CA GLY A 447 -30.51 9.15 -11.07
C GLY A 447 -30.10 10.54 -10.56
N GLN A 448 -28.89 10.71 -10.03
CA GLN A 448 -28.39 12.01 -9.56
C GLN A 448 -28.03 12.93 -10.74
N MET A 449 -28.73 14.06 -10.84
CA MET A 449 -28.55 15.05 -11.92
C MET A 449 -27.83 16.33 -11.45
N GLN A 450 -27.61 16.49 -10.15
CA GLN A 450 -26.94 17.64 -9.53
C GLN A 450 -26.04 17.16 -8.38
N SER A 451 -24.90 17.82 -8.19
CA SER A 451 -23.96 17.56 -7.10
C SER A 451 -23.47 18.87 -6.52
N THR A 452 -23.31 18.92 -5.19
CA THR A 452 -22.55 19.99 -4.54
C THR A 452 -21.09 19.59 -4.55
N VAL A 453 -20.20 20.51 -4.93
CA VAL A 453 -18.76 20.27 -5.01
C VAL A 453 -18.03 21.31 -4.18
N TYR A 454 -17.18 20.87 -3.27
CA TYR A 454 -16.28 21.71 -2.50
C TYR A 454 -15.12 22.16 -3.39
N LEU A 455 -14.81 23.46 -3.35
CA LEU A 455 -13.71 24.04 -4.12
C LEU A 455 -12.68 24.58 -3.12
N PRO A 456 -11.53 23.90 -2.96
CA PRO A 456 -10.49 24.34 -2.03
C PRO A 456 -10.02 25.78 -2.30
N LYS A 457 -9.78 26.52 -1.22
CA LYS A 457 -9.34 27.93 -1.29
C LYS A 457 -7.93 28.06 -1.89
N GLY A 458 -7.60 29.26 -2.36
CA GLY A 458 -6.25 29.58 -2.86
C GLY A 458 -5.96 29.17 -4.31
N LYS A 459 -6.97 28.64 -5.02
CA LYS A 459 -6.92 28.35 -6.47
C LYS A 459 -8.13 28.94 -7.18
N GLN A 460 -7.99 29.15 -8.48
CA GLN A 460 -9.13 29.47 -9.35
C GLN A 460 -9.59 28.20 -10.06
N TRP A 461 -10.85 27.83 -9.82
CA TRP A 461 -11.44 26.63 -10.39
C TRP A 461 -12.33 26.97 -11.59
N ARG A 462 -12.22 26.18 -12.65
CA ARG A 462 -13.08 26.27 -13.84
C ARG A 462 -13.68 24.89 -14.09
N LEU A 463 -15.00 24.85 -14.28
CA LEU A 463 -15.70 23.63 -14.64
C LEU A 463 -15.31 23.21 -16.07
N VAL A 464 -14.95 21.94 -16.23
CA VAL A 464 -14.58 21.35 -17.52
C VAL A 464 -15.42 20.09 -17.74
N SER A 465 -15.81 19.86 -18.99
CA SER A 465 -16.45 18.64 -19.45
C SER A 465 -15.55 17.94 -20.48
N ALA A 466 -15.90 16.70 -20.84
CA ALA A 466 -15.19 15.97 -21.88
C ALA A 466 -15.26 16.65 -23.27
N GLN A 467 -16.21 17.59 -23.47
CA GLN A 467 -16.39 18.35 -24.70
C GLN A 467 -15.75 19.75 -24.64
N GLY A 468 -15.18 20.17 -23.50
CA GLY A 468 -14.54 21.48 -23.34
C GLY A 468 -15.02 22.24 -22.10
N GLU A 469 -14.92 23.58 -22.13
CA GLU A 469 -15.46 24.42 -21.05
C GLU A 469 -16.98 24.22 -20.93
N ALA A 470 -17.44 23.94 -19.72
CA ALA A 470 -18.86 23.77 -19.43
C ALA A 470 -19.41 25.03 -18.74
N THR A 471 -20.57 25.50 -19.20
CA THR A 471 -21.34 26.55 -18.53
C THR A 471 -22.08 25.94 -17.34
N GLY A 472 -21.45 25.98 -16.17
CA GLY A 472 -22.10 25.67 -14.90
C GLY A 472 -22.12 26.91 -14.00
N THR A 473 -23.21 27.11 -13.27
CA THR A 473 -23.26 28.11 -12.20
C THR A 473 -22.29 27.64 -11.11
N ARG A 474 -21.20 28.40 -10.84
CA ARG A 474 -20.44 28.21 -9.59
C ARG A 474 -21.46 28.29 -8.45
N CYS A 475 -21.59 27.23 -7.64
CA CYS A 475 -22.17 27.44 -6.31
C CYS A 475 -21.28 28.48 -5.64
N LYS A 476 -21.90 29.61 -5.28
CA LYS A 476 -21.26 30.73 -4.60
C LYS A 476 -20.44 30.20 -3.44
N GLU A 477 -19.29 30.81 -3.22
CA GLU A 477 -18.59 30.73 -1.94
C GLU A 477 -19.61 30.94 -0.82
N GLU A 478 -19.99 29.89 -0.10
CA GLU A 478 -20.58 30.09 1.22
C GLU A 478 -19.45 30.57 2.10
N VAL A 479 -19.36 31.89 2.18
CA VAL A 479 -18.71 32.60 3.27
C VAL A 479 -19.52 32.28 4.53
N MET A 480 -19.04 31.31 5.31
CA MET A 480 -19.27 31.26 6.75
C MET A 480 -17.92 31.17 7.44
#